data_AF-A0A1W9TP49-F1
#
_entry.id   AF-A0A1W9TP49-F1
#
_cell.length_a   1.000
_cell.length_b   1.000
_cell.length_c   1.000
_cell.angle_alpha   90.00
_cell.angle_beta   90.00
_cell.angle_gamma   90.00
#
_symmetry.space_group_name_H-M   'P 1'
#
loop_
_entity.id
_entity.type
_entity.pdbx_description
1 polymer ?
#
loop_
_entity_poly.entity_id
_entity_poly.type
_entity_poly.pdbx_seq_one_letter_code
_entity_poly.pdbx_strand_id
1 'polypeptide(L)'
;MGRINLYKEKGLKNKIGSFLGYYKPFKNLSEERRLKRLNYGFDMLKKLREQYLIDEPELPYKDLPIKTDIKFIKGVGNKRAALMRELGINNIEDTFYFFPRNYEDRREIKPINECHHGEECLIIGKIVSFEEK
;
A
#
# COMPACT_ATOMS: atom_id res chain seq x y z
N MET A 1 -9.18 1.60 -6.26
CA MET A 1 -9.29 0.33 -5.50
C MET A 1 -7.98 -0.42 -5.72
N GLY A 2 -7.00 -0.23 -4.82
CA GLY A 2 -5.78 -1.01 -4.90
C GLY A 2 -6.18 -2.47 -4.78
N ARG A 3 -5.96 -3.26 -5.82
CA ARG A 3 -6.14 -4.71 -5.74
C ARG A 3 -5.21 -5.16 -4.62
N ILE A 4 -5.76 -5.56 -3.48
CA ILE A 4 -5.04 -6.43 -2.55
C ILE A 4 -4.56 -7.57 -3.43
N ASN A 5 -3.25 -7.69 -3.57
CA ASN A 5 -2.65 -8.66 -4.46
C ASN A 5 -2.81 -10.03 -3.78
N LEU A 6 -4.01 -10.64 -3.92
CA LEU A 6 -4.43 -11.89 -3.29
C LEU A 6 -3.44 -13.04 -3.56
N TYR A 7 -2.65 -12.94 -4.63
CA TYR A 7 -1.59 -13.89 -4.98
C TYR A 7 -0.35 -13.77 -4.07
N LYS A 8 -0.07 -12.57 -3.56
CA LYS A 8 1.11 -12.28 -2.72
C LYS A 8 0.99 -12.87 -1.33
N GLU A 9 -0.23 -13.03 -0.81
CA GLU A 9 -0.49 -13.53 0.54
C GLU A 9 -0.35 -15.06 0.68
N LYS A 10 -0.09 -15.78 -0.42
CA LYS A 10 0.03 -17.24 -0.40
C LYS A 10 1.14 -17.68 0.56
N GLY A 11 0.76 -18.46 1.56
CA GLY A 11 1.67 -18.98 2.59
C GLY A 11 2.06 -17.99 3.70
N LEU A 12 1.58 -16.74 3.68
CA LEU A 12 1.88 -15.75 4.71
C LEU A 12 1.40 -16.21 6.10
N LYS A 13 0.14 -16.67 6.19
CA LYS A 13 -0.45 -17.18 7.44
C LYS A 13 0.40 -18.28 8.08
N ASN A 14 0.89 -19.22 7.27
CA ASN A 14 1.73 -20.32 7.75
C ASN A 14 3.07 -19.80 8.27
N LYS A 15 3.73 -18.89 7.54
CA LYS A 15 5.01 -18.30 7.98
C LYS A 15 4.87 -17.49 9.28
N ILE A 16 3.80 -16.69 9.39
CA ILE A 16 3.49 -15.96 10.63
C ILE A 16 3.22 -16.95 11.77
N GLY A 17 2.42 -18.00 11.52
CA GLY A 17 2.14 -19.04 12.52
C GLY A 17 3.42 -19.73 13.03
N SER A 18 4.30 -20.14 12.13
CA SER A 18 5.61 -20.72 12.50
C SER A 18 6.49 -19.74 13.26
N PHE A 19 6.53 -18.47 12.84
CA PHE A 19 7.25 -17.41 13.54
C PHE A 19 6.73 -17.22 14.96
N LEU A 20 5.43 -17.02 15.15
CA LEU A 20 4.82 -16.85 16.48
C LEU A 20 5.02 -18.10 17.35
N GLY A 21 4.89 -19.29 16.76
CA GLY A 21 5.19 -20.56 17.44
C GLY A 21 6.63 -20.63 17.95
N TYR A 22 7.60 -20.15 17.17
CA TYR A 22 9.00 -20.05 17.58
C TYR A 22 9.20 -19.10 18.77
N TYR A 23 8.34 -18.10 18.97
CA TYR A 23 8.42 -17.20 20.13
C TYR A 23 7.60 -17.66 21.34
N LYS A 24 6.69 -18.62 21.19
CA LYS A 24 5.80 -19.07 22.28
C LYS A 24 6.51 -19.45 23.59
N PRO A 25 7.64 -20.18 23.60
CA PRO A 25 8.31 -20.56 24.84
C PRO A 25 9.38 -19.55 25.32
N PHE A 26 9.35 -18.29 24.84
CA PHE A 26 10.42 -17.30 25.09
C PHE A 26 10.78 -17.12 26.58
N LYS A 27 9.76 -17.07 27.46
CA LYS A 27 9.94 -16.90 28.91
C LYS A 27 10.70 -18.04 29.59
N ASN A 28 10.69 -19.24 29.00
CA ASN A 28 11.21 -20.46 29.62
C ASN A 28 12.61 -20.84 29.10
N LEU A 29 13.30 -19.94 28.37
CA LEU A 29 14.59 -20.20 27.73
C LEU A 29 15.74 -19.50 28.46
N SER A 30 16.96 -20.00 28.28
CA SER A 30 18.17 -19.29 28.73
C SER A 30 18.32 -17.94 28.00
N GLU A 31 19.00 -16.98 28.65
CA GLU A 31 19.26 -15.65 28.08
C GLU A 31 19.93 -15.73 26.71
N GLU A 32 20.96 -16.56 26.56
CA GLU A 32 21.69 -16.74 25.29
C GLU A 32 20.75 -17.19 24.15
N ARG A 33 19.83 -18.12 24.44
CA ARG A 33 18.84 -18.59 23.46
C ARG A 33 17.85 -17.49 23.13
N ARG A 34 17.39 -16.71 24.11
CA ARG A 34 16.49 -15.57 23.89
C ARG A 34 17.11 -14.52 22.99
N LEU A 35 18.37 -14.14 23.23
CA LEU A 35 19.11 -13.19 22.40
C LEU A 35 19.29 -13.70 20.97
N LYS A 36 19.69 -14.96 20.80
CA LYS A 36 19.75 -15.58 19.46
C LYS A 36 18.41 -15.51 18.74
N ARG A 37 17.31 -15.85 19.43
CA ARG A 37 15.96 -15.78 18.84
C ARG A 37 15.64 -14.36 18.39
N LEU A 38 15.81 -13.36 19.26
CA LEU A 38 15.53 -11.96 18.93
C LEU A 38 16.27 -11.51 17.67
N ASN A 39 17.57 -11.80 17.57
CA ASN A 39 18.37 -11.43 16.41
C ASN A 39 17.82 -12.05 15.11
N TYR A 40 17.60 -13.38 15.09
CA TYR A 40 16.98 -14.04 13.93
C TYR A 40 15.52 -13.62 13.70
N GLY A 41 14.85 -13.14 14.74
CA GLY A 41 13.50 -12.60 14.69
C GLY A 41 13.38 -11.39 13.82
N PHE A 42 14.25 -10.40 14.08
CA PHE A 42 14.27 -9.17 13.30
C PHE A 42 14.59 -9.44 11.83
N ASP A 43 15.51 -10.36 11.56
CA ASP A 43 15.79 -10.79 10.18
C ASP A 43 14.55 -11.41 9.51
N MET A 44 13.82 -12.25 10.23
CA MET A 44 12.58 -12.85 9.72
C MET A 44 11.49 -11.80 9.49
N LEU A 45 11.31 -10.84 10.41
CA LEU A 45 10.36 -9.73 10.25
C LEU A 45 10.71 -8.87 9.03
N LYS A 46 12.00 -8.58 8.82
CA LYS A 46 12.49 -7.85 7.65
C LYS A 46 12.15 -8.58 6.36
N LYS A 47 12.40 -9.90 6.30
CA LYS A 47 12.04 -10.76 5.15
C LYS A 47 10.53 -10.77 4.91
N LEU A 48 9.71 -10.88 5.95
CA LEU A 48 8.25 -10.84 5.81
C LEU A 48 7.77 -9.48 5.29
N ARG A 49 8.31 -8.37 5.80
CA ARG A 49 7.99 -7.03 5.31
C ARG A 49 8.32 -6.89 3.82
N GLU A 50 9.54 -7.24 3.42
CA GLU A 50 10.00 -7.12 2.04
C GLU A 50 9.17 -7.98 1.10
N GLN A 51 8.84 -9.21 1.50
CA GLN A 51 8.08 -10.12 0.66
C GLN A 51 6.59 -9.76 0.54
N TYR A 52 5.95 -9.34 1.63
CA TYR A 52 4.49 -9.26 1.70
C TYR A 52 3.94 -7.84 1.77
N LEU A 53 4.72 -6.85 2.25
CA LEU A 53 4.25 -5.47 2.45
C LEU A 53 4.79 -4.46 1.44
N ILE A 54 5.85 -4.80 0.69
CA ILE A 54 6.45 -3.91 -0.32
C ILE A 54 6.05 -4.41 -1.70
N ASP A 55 5.36 -3.56 -2.47
CA ASP A 55 5.02 -3.85 -3.86
C ASP A 55 6.22 -3.69 -4.79
N GLU A 56 6.39 -4.67 -5.67
CA GLU A 56 7.35 -4.61 -6.76
C GLU A 56 6.68 -3.86 -7.92
N PRO A 57 7.31 -2.78 -8.43
CA PRO A 57 6.74 -2.06 -9.57
C PRO A 57 6.76 -2.95 -10.80
N GLU A 58 5.67 -2.93 -11.57
CA GLU A 58 5.67 -3.54 -12.90
C GLU A 58 6.66 -2.79 -13.81
N LEU A 59 7.33 -3.53 -14.70
CA LEU A 59 8.19 -2.91 -15.70
C LEU A 59 7.35 -2.01 -16.61
N PRO A 60 7.86 -0.82 -16.98
CA PRO A 60 7.11 0.08 -17.83
C PRO A 60 6.87 -0.57 -19.21
N TYR A 61 5.64 -0.45 -19.73
CA TYR A 61 5.29 -0.94 -21.07
C TYR A 61 6.12 -0.28 -22.19
N LYS A 62 6.65 0.92 -21.94
CA LYS A 62 7.52 1.66 -22.86
C LYS A 62 8.62 2.36 -22.07
N ASP A 63 9.83 2.27 -22.58
CA ASP A 63 10.95 3.07 -22.09
C ASP A 63 10.87 4.47 -22.72
N LEU A 64 10.51 5.47 -21.89
CA LEU A 64 10.39 6.86 -22.30
C LEU A 64 11.47 7.68 -21.58
N PRO A 65 12.21 8.56 -22.28
CA PRO A 65 13.13 9.47 -21.64
C PRO A 65 12.41 10.33 -20.59
N ILE A 66 13.04 10.57 -19.43
CA ILE A 66 12.38 11.25 -18.30
C ILE A 66 11.97 12.69 -18.64
N LYS A 67 12.66 13.32 -19.60
CA LYS A 67 12.38 14.68 -20.09
C LYS A 67 11.23 14.74 -21.11
N THR A 68 10.56 13.62 -21.39
CA THR A 68 9.41 13.56 -22.30
C THR A 68 8.28 14.46 -21.79
N ASP A 69 7.65 15.24 -22.68
CA ASP A 69 6.51 16.11 -22.35
C ASP A 69 5.37 15.30 -21.72
N ILE A 70 4.76 15.87 -20.68
CA ILE A 70 3.71 15.24 -19.87
C ILE A 70 2.52 14.73 -20.69
N LYS A 71 2.22 15.35 -21.84
CA LYS A 71 1.11 14.95 -22.74
C LYS A 71 1.29 13.56 -23.35
N PHE A 72 2.49 13.00 -23.33
CA PHE A 72 2.77 11.68 -23.88
C PHE A 72 2.57 10.56 -22.85
N ILE A 73 2.31 10.90 -21.58
CA ILE A 73 1.85 9.91 -20.60
C ILE A 73 0.44 9.45 -20.95
N LYS A 74 0.24 8.13 -20.96
CA LYS A 74 -1.08 7.52 -21.22
C LYS A 74 -2.12 8.10 -20.26
N GLY A 75 -3.20 8.67 -20.83
CA GLY A 75 -4.28 9.28 -20.05
C GLY A 75 -4.12 10.79 -19.80
N VAL A 76 -3.04 11.40 -20.26
CA VAL A 76 -2.83 12.86 -20.22
C VAL A 76 -3.03 13.46 -21.61
N GLY A 77 -4.26 13.88 -21.92
CA GLY A 77 -4.55 14.66 -23.14
C GLY A 77 -4.20 16.15 -22.98
N ASN A 78 -4.33 16.92 -24.06
CA ASN A 78 -3.98 18.36 -24.09
C ASN A 78 -4.58 19.17 -22.93
N LYS A 79 -5.85 18.93 -22.57
CA LYS A 79 -6.52 19.61 -21.45
C LYS A 79 -5.85 19.33 -20.10
N ARG A 80 -5.52 18.06 -19.83
CA ARG A 80 -4.84 17.65 -18.59
C ARG A 80 -3.40 18.13 -18.55
N ALA A 81 -2.71 18.11 -19.69
CA ALA A 81 -1.36 18.63 -19.82
C ALA A 81 -1.30 20.13 -19.49
N ALA A 82 -2.27 20.94 -19.96
CA ALA A 82 -2.34 22.37 -19.62
C ALA A 82 -2.46 22.59 -18.11
N LEU A 83 -3.40 21.91 -17.44
CA LEU A 83 -3.57 21.98 -15.98
C LEU A 83 -2.32 21.52 -15.22
N MET A 84 -1.67 20.45 -15.69
CA MET A 84 -0.43 19.96 -15.09
C MET A 84 0.71 20.99 -15.21
N ARG A 85 0.82 21.70 -16.33
CA ARG A 85 1.82 22.77 -16.49
C ARG A 85 1.56 23.96 -15.58
N GLU A 86 0.31 24.31 -15.31
CA GLU A 86 -0.05 25.32 -14.31
C GLU A 86 0.41 24.92 -12.90
N LEU A 87 0.47 23.61 -12.61
CA LEU A 87 1.02 23.04 -11.37
C LEU A 87 2.55 22.86 -11.42
N GLY A 88 3.23 23.31 -12.47
CA GLY A 88 4.68 23.19 -12.65
C GLY A 88 5.16 21.84 -13.21
N ILE A 89 4.24 20.98 -13.66
CA ILE A 89 4.53 19.64 -14.19
C ILE A 89 4.57 19.69 -15.72
N ASN A 90 5.77 19.70 -16.29
CA ASN A 90 5.99 19.83 -17.74
C ASN A 90 6.38 18.51 -18.39
N ASN A 91 7.09 17.65 -17.67
CA ASN A 91 7.65 16.39 -18.19
C ASN A 91 7.45 15.24 -17.19
N ILE A 92 7.86 14.02 -17.57
CA ILE A 92 7.73 12.81 -16.72
C ILE A 92 8.50 12.97 -15.40
N GLU A 93 9.71 13.53 -15.44
CA GLU A 93 10.54 13.71 -14.24
C GLU A 93 9.83 14.54 -13.16
N ASP A 94 9.17 15.63 -13.56
CA ASP A 94 8.45 16.51 -12.64
C ASP A 94 7.37 15.75 -11.85
N THR A 95 6.78 14.70 -12.43
CA THR A 95 5.76 13.87 -11.75
C THR A 95 6.30 13.07 -10.58
N PHE A 96 7.58 12.69 -10.60
CA PHE A 96 8.19 11.93 -9.49
C PHE A 96 8.40 12.79 -8.25
N TYR A 97 8.49 14.12 -8.42
CA TYR A 97 8.66 15.09 -7.34
C TYR A 97 7.34 15.74 -6.93
N PHE A 98 6.24 15.45 -7.63
CA PHE A 98 4.91 15.91 -7.28
C PHE A 98 4.21 14.92 -6.34
N PHE A 99 4.61 14.94 -5.07
CA PHE A 99 4.08 14.02 -4.07
C PHE A 99 2.62 14.34 -3.71
N PRO A 100 1.79 13.32 -3.40
CA PRO A 100 0.46 13.53 -2.85
C PRO A 100 0.49 14.40 -1.59
N ARG A 101 -0.46 15.31 -1.45
CA ARG A 101 -0.59 16.15 -0.24
C ARG A 101 -0.93 15.33 1.01
N ASN A 102 -1.75 14.30 0.86
CA ASN A 102 -2.12 13.36 1.92
C ASN A 102 -2.42 11.98 1.31
N TYR A 103 -2.35 10.94 2.13
CA TYR A 103 -2.76 9.59 1.80
C TYR A 103 -3.99 9.22 2.64
N GLU A 104 -5.06 8.80 1.98
CA GLU A 104 -6.24 8.28 2.64
C GLU A 104 -6.11 6.76 2.79
N ASP A 105 -6.05 6.27 4.02
CA ASP A 105 -5.94 4.83 4.30
C ASP A 105 -7.33 4.17 4.30
N ARG A 106 -7.62 3.43 3.23
CA ARG A 106 -8.88 2.72 3.02
C ARG A 106 -8.77 1.21 3.29
N ARG A 107 -7.83 0.78 4.12
CA ARG A 107 -7.64 -0.65 4.47
C ARG A 107 -8.65 -1.16 5.49
N GLU A 108 -9.14 -0.29 6.36
CA GLU A 108 -10.09 -0.65 7.42
C GLU A 108 -11.52 -0.37 6.96
N ILE A 109 -12.34 -1.41 6.86
CA ILE A 109 -13.77 -1.29 6.59
C ILE A 109 -14.49 -1.29 7.93
N LYS A 110 -15.23 -0.22 8.23
CA LYS A 110 -16.03 -0.11 9.45
C LYS A 110 -17.48 -0.52 9.19
N PRO A 111 -18.13 -1.22 10.13
CA PRO A 111 -19.57 -1.41 10.10
C PRO A 111 -20.28 -0.08 10.40
N ILE A 112 -21.41 0.17 9.75
CA ILE A 112 -22.11 1.47 9.78
C ILE A 112 -22.51 1.90 11.21
N ASN A 113 -22.82 0.94 12.08
CA ASN A 113 -23.19 1.19 13.47
C ASN A 113 -22.03 1.65 14.38
N GLU A 114 -20.79 1.52 13.92
CA GLU A 114 -19.58 1.97 14.63
C GLU A 114 -19.04 3.30 14.09
N CYS A 115 -19.70 3.89 13.08
CA CYS A 115 -19.30 5.18 12.52
C CYS A 115 -19.70 6.33 13.45
N HIS A 116 -18.79 7.28 13.65
CA HIS A 116 -19.05 8.49 14.42
C HIS A 116 -19.29 9.72 13.52
N HIS A 117 -20.07 10.69 14.01
CA HIS A 117 -20.30 11.92 13.28
C HIS A 117 -18.98 12.73 13.13
N GLY A 118 -18.70 13.19 11.91
CA GLY A 118 -17.47 13.93 11.60
C GLY A 118 -16.24 13.06 11.33
N GLU A 119 -16.37 11.73 11.39
CA GLU A 119 -15.29 10.80 11.08
C GLU A 119 -15.25 10.44 9.58
N GLU A 120 -14.06 10.45 8.98
CA GLU A 120 -13.83 9.84 7.68
C GLU A 120 -13.66 8.32 7.85
N CYS A 121 -14.59 7.53 7.31
CA CYS A 121 -14.54 6.08 7.40
C CYS A 121 -14.95 5.40 6.08
N LEU A 122 -14.42 4.21 5.83
CA LEU A 122 -14.82 3.36 4.71
C LEU A 122 -15.92 2.39 5.15
N ILE A 123 -17.06 2.44 4.48
CA ILE A 123 -18.17 1.50 4.67
C ILE A 123 -18.42 0.71 3.39
N ILE A 124 -18.94 -0.52 3.53
CA ILE A 124 -19.42 -1.32 2.41
C ILE A 124 -20.88 -1.66 2.68
N GLY A 125 -21.75 -1.39 1.70
CA GLY A 125 -23.18 -1.65 1.81
C GLY A 125 -23.82 -1.86 0.45
N LYS A 126 -25.06 -2.32 0.47
CA LYS A 126 -25.91 -2.44 -0.71
C LYS A 126 -26.88 -1.26 -0.74
N ILE A 127 -26.93 -0.54 -1.85
CA ILE A 127 -27.94 0.48 -2.08
C ILE A 127 -29.28 -0.22 -2.35
N VAL A 128 -30.29 0.07 -1.53
CA VAL A 128 -31.62 -0.57 -1.61
C VAL A 128 -32.63 0.32 -2.32
N SER A 129 -32.53 1.63 -2.13
CA SER A 129 -33.37 2.64 -2.78
C SER A 129 -32.56 3.92 -3.00
N PHE A 130 -32.98 4.71 -3.97
CA PHE A 130 -32.45 6.04 -4.26
C PHE A 130 -33.64 6.92 -4.66
N GLU A 131 -33.79 8.05 -4.00
CA GLU A 131 -34.79 9.08 -4.34
C GLU A 131 -34.03 10.33 -4.79
N GLU A 132 -34.35 10.80 -5.99
CA GLU A 132 -33.82 12.05 -6.53
C GLU A 132 -34.73 13.20 -6.10
N LYS A 133 -34.13 14.30 -5.65
CA LYS A 133 -34.83 15.47 -5.12
C LYS A 133 -35.04 16.53 -6.20
#